data_AF-A0A417ENP5-F1
#
_entry.id   AF-A0A417ENP5-F1
#
_cell.length_a   1.000
_cell.length_b   1.000
_cell.length_c   1.000
_cell.angle_alpha   90.00
_cell.angle_beta   90.00
_cell.angle_gamma   90.00
#
_symmetry.space_group_name_H-M   'P 1'
#
loop_
_entity.id
_entity.type
_entity.pdbx_description
1 polymer ?
#
loop_
_entity_poly.entity_id
_entity_poly.type
_entity_poly.pdbx_seq_one_letter_code
_entity_poly.pdbx_strand_id
1 'polypeptide(L)'
;MKKRWMSLVLTVIMVLSLAGCGKSTELSSVSRDPATDDGTVWFDEEAVALAGSVRKAGMSEAELARADELRAMAIDALDIVNAKRAENGLAALNWSNGLESCAMVRAQEAASKFSHTRPNGKDWYTVNSELMWGENLAKGYDSAQSVVDAWMASPTHAANILAGDFTTCSIAVYETNGKLYFAQEFGY
;
A
#
# COMPACT_ATOMS: atom_id res chain seq x y z
N MET A 1 -40.52 -18.44 40.18
CA MET A 1 -39.30 -19.25 40.41
C MET A 1 -38.66 -19.56 39.07
N LYS A 2 -37.35 -19.31 38.95
CA LYS A 2 -36.54 -19.37 37.72
C LYS A 2 -36.37 -20.80 37.20
N LYS A 3 -36.27 -20.97 35.87
CA LYS A 3 -35.13 -21.65 35.20
C LYS A 3 -35.17 -21.42 33.68
N ARG A 4 -34.04 -20.94 33.16
CA ARG A 4 -33.72 -20.69 31.74
C ARG A 4 -33.06 -21.94 31.15
N TRP A 5 -33.29 -22.24 29.88
CA TRP A 5 -32.37 -22.97 28.97
C TRP A 5 -32.74 -22.58 27.54
N MET A 6 -32.05 -21.59 26.96
CA MET A 6 -30.84 -21.70 26.12
C MET A 6 -31.15 -22.24 24.72
N SER A 7 -31.24 -21.28 23.79
CA SER A 7 -31.22 -21.48 22.33
C SER A 7 -30.04 -22.34 21.92
N LEU A 8 -30.31 -23.29 21.02
CA LEU A 8 -29.30 -23.86 20.13
C LEU A 8 -29.83 -23.70 18.70
N VAL A 9 -29.66 -22.50 18.13
CA VAL A 9 -29.82 -22.32 16.68
C VAL A 9 -28.47 -22.63 16.08
N LEU A 10 -28.36 -23.85 15.55
CA LEU A 10 -27.21 -24.34 14.80
C LEU A 10 -27.26 -23.68 13.41
N THR A 11 -26.74 -22.46 13.30
CA THR A 11 -26.54 -21.83 11.98
C THR A 11 -25.34 -22.50 11.33
N VAL A 12 -25.63 -23.47 10.47
CA VAL A 12 -24.67 -24.02 9.50
C VAL A 12 -24.33 -22.88 8.53
N ILE A 13 -23.26 -22.15 8.80
CA ILE A 13 -22.65 -21.27 7.80
C ILE A 13 -21.94 -22.21 6.83
N MET A 14 -22.62 -22.47 5.72
CA MET A 14 -22.07 -23.18 4.58
C MET A 14 -20.91 -22.32 4.05
N VAL A 15 -19.68 -22.69 4.40
CA VAL A 15 -18.48 -22.16 3.77
C VAL A 15 -18.51 -22.65 2.33
N LEU A 16 -19.08 -21.83 1.44
CA LEU A 16 -18.83 -21.94 0.02
C LEU A 16 -17.38 -21.54 -0.21
N SER A 17 -16.50 -22.53 -0.11
CA SER A 17 -15.19 -22.51 -0.72
C SER A 17 -15.39 -22.48 -2.24
N LEU A 18 -15.62 -21.29 -2.78
CA LEU A 18 -15.30 -21.02 -4.17
C LEU A 18 -13.77 -21.07 -4.25
N ALA A 19 -13.25 -22.24 -4.63
CA ALA A 19 -11.96 -22.36 -5.27
C ALA A 19 -12.03 -21.60 -6.60
N GLY A 20 -11.99 -20.26 -6.51
CA GLY A 20 -11.68 -19.40 -7.62
C GLY A 20 -10.24 -19.66 -7.97
N CYS A 21 -10.01 -20.31 -9.11
CA CYS A 21 -8.73 -20.28 -9.76
C CYS A 21 -8.49 -18.82 -10.20
N GLY A 22 -7.88 -18.02 -9.33
CA GLY A 22 -7.58 -16.62 -9.54
C GLY A 22 -6.25 -16.33 -8.87
N LYS A 23 -5.31 -15.73 -9.61
CA LYS A 23 -3.95 -15.39 -9.19
C LYS A 23 -3.90 -15.04 -7.70
N SER A 24 -3.22 -15.84 -6.89
CA SER A 24 -2.78 -15.43 -5.55
C SER A 24 -1.65 -14.42 -5.72
N THR A 25 -2.00 -13.20 -6.13
CA THR A 25 -1.14 -12.03 -6.04
C THR A 25 -0.94 -11.77 -4.55
N GLU A 26 0.24 -12.09 -4.02
CA GLU A 26 0.59 -11.81 -2.63
C GLU A 26 0.28 -10.33 -2.31
N LEU A 27 -0.56 -10.10 -1.32
CA LEU A 27 -0.93 -8.78 -0.78
C LEU A 27 -0.43 -8.75 0.66
N SER A 28 0.33 -7.72 1.05
CA SER A 28 0.78 -7.56 2.44
C SER A 28 0.62 -6.11 2.92
N SER A 29 0.17 -5.93 4.17
CA SER A 29 0.00 -4.63 4.83
C SER A 29 0.53 -4.61 6.26
N VAL A 30 0.97 -3.43 6.70
CA VAL A 30 1.46 -3.18 8.06
C VAL A 30 1.23 -1.70 8.44
N SER A 31 1.10 -1.41 9.73
CA SER A 31 1.07 -0.06 10.30
C SER A 31 1.94 0.02 11.54
N ARG A 32 2.42 1.23 11.85
CA ARG A 32 3.14 1.53 13.10
C ARG A 32 2.16 2.11 14.11
N ASP A 33 2.32 1.71 15.37
CA ASP A 33 1.62 2.34 16.48
C ASP A 33 2.46 3.52 17.01
N PRO A 34 1.97 4.77 16.87
CA PRO A 34 2.65 5.96 17.39
C PRO A 34 2.95 5.89 18.90
N ALA A 35 2.18 5.12 19.68
CA ALA A 35 2.40 4.96 21.11
C ALA A 35 3.62 4.09 21.44
N THR A 36 4.10 3.30 20.48
CA THR A 36 5.25 2.41 20.62
C THR A 36 6.50 2.91 19.91
N ASP A 37 6.41 4.07 19.26
CA ASP A 37 7.54 4.69 18.57
C ASP A 37 8.60 5.13 19.59
N ASP A 38 9.85 4.70 19.40
CA ASP A 38 10.96 5.01 20.30
C ASP A 38 11.61 6.38 20.01
N GLY A 39 11.08 7.11 19.02
CA GLY A 39 11.59 8.40 18.56
C GLY A 39 12.87 8.31 17.74
N THR A 40 13.34 7.11 17.38
CA THR A 40 14.51 6.96 16.53
C THR A 40 14.17 7.38 15.10
N VAL A 41 14.84 8.43 14.63
CA VAL A 41 14.70 8.92 13.26
C VAL A 41 15.60 8.11 12.33
N TRP A 42 14.98 7.48 11.34
CA TRP A 42 15.63 6.76 10.25
C TRP A 42 15.32 7.44 8.93
N PHE A 43 16.37 7.81 8.20
CA PHE A 43 16.23 8.36 6.86
C PHE A 43 17.30 7.77 5.94
N ASP A 44 16.86 7.14 4.86
CA ASP A 44 17.73 6.55 3.85
C ASP A 44 17.87 7.52 2.67
N GLU A 45 18.71 8.55 2.87
CA GLU A 45 18.94 9.61 1.88
C GLU A 45 19.37 9.04 0.52
N GLU A 46 20.18 7.99 0.51
CA GLU A 46 20.67 7.37 -0.72
C GLU A 46 19.53 6.69 -1.49
N ALA A 47 18.68 5.92 -0.81
CA ALA A 47 17.54 5.29 -1.45
C ALA A 47 16.54 6.33 -2.00
N VAL A 48 16.26 7.37 -1.23
CA VAL A 48 15.35 8.46 -1.64
C VAL A 48 15.93 9.26 -2.81
N ALA A 49 17.23 9.60 -2.76
CA ALA A 49 17.90 10.30 -3.84
C ALA A 49 17.93 9.46 -5.12
N LEU A 50 18.13 8.14 -5.02
CA LEU A 50 18.11 7.23 -6.16
C LEU A 50 16.72 7.19 -6.80
N ALA A 51 15.65 7.07 -6.00
CA ALA A 51 14.27 7.09 -6.48
C ALA A 51 13.86 8.44 -7.10
N GLY A 52 14.33 9.57 -6.53
CA GLY A 52 14.10 10.90 -7.10
C GLY A 52 14.93 11.18 -8.36
N SER A 53 16.07 10.51 -8.52
CA SER A 53 16.97 10.67 -9.68
C SER A 53 16.50 9.97 -10.95
N VAL A 54 15.37 9.25 -10.91
CA VAL A 54 14.75 8.62 -12.08
C VAL A 54 14.35 9.65 -13.15
N ARG A 55 14.25 10.94 -12.82
CA ARG A 55 14.23 12.01 -13.85
C ARG A 55 15.64 12.60 -14.05
N LYS A 56 16.60 11.84 -14.58
CA LYS A 56 17.91 12.43 -14.96
C LYS A 56 18.47 11.87 -16.28
N ALA A 57 19.21 12.76 -16.94
CA ALA A 57 19.76 12.68 -18.29
C ALA A 57 20.20 11.29 -18.74
N GLY A 58 19.57 10.77 -19.79
CA GLY A 58 19.93 9.50 -20.42
C GLY A 58 18.74 8.57 -20.70
N MET A 59 17.59 8.79 -20.07
CA MET A 59 16.35 8.09 -20.41
C MET A 59 15.83 8.52 -21.77
N SER A 60 15.37 7.54 -22.54
CA SER A 60 14.65 7.76 -23.77
C SER A 60 13.27 8.38 -23.50
N GLU A 61 12.73 9.07 -24.51
CA GLU A 61 11.37 9.61 -24.45
C GLU A 61 10.31 8.54 -24.11
N ALA A 62 10.51 7.30 -24.58
CA ALA A 62 9.61 6.19 -24.27
C ALA A 62 9.63 5.80 -22.79
N GLU A 63 10.82 5.81 -22.16
CA GLU A 63 10.94 5.51 -20.73
C GLU A 63 10.35 6.63 -19.86
N LEU A 64 10.51 7.89 -20.28
CA LEU A 64 9.88 9.04 -19.61
C LEU A 64 8.36 8.98 -19.71
N ALA A 65 7.83 8.74 -20.91
CA ALA A 65 6.38 8.57 -21.12
C ALA A 65 5.84 7.42 -20.25
N ARG A 66 6.56 6.29 -20.17
CA ARG A 66 6.15 5.17 -19.33
C ARG A 66 6.16 5.51 -17.84
N ALA A 67 7.16 6.25 -17.38
CA ALA A 67 7.20 6.71 -15.99
C ALA A 67 6.04 7.65 -15.65
N ASP A 68 5.67 8.54 -16.57
CA ASP A 68 4.54 9.45 -16.40
C ASP A 68 3.19 8.69 -16.40
N GLU A 69 3.03 7.65 -17.23
CA GLU A 69 1.87 6.75 -17.20
C GLU A 69 1.74 6.01 -15.86
N LEU A 70 2.84 5.47 -15.34
CA LEU A 70 2.86 4.76 -14.05
C LEU A 70 2.53 5.71 -12.88
N ARG A 71 3.01 6.95 -12.93
CA ARG A 71 2.65 7.99 -11.96
C ARG A 71 1.17 8.37 -12.07
N ALA A 72 0.63 8.51 -13.28
CA ALA A 72 -0.79 8.78 -13.48
C ALA A 72 -1.65 7.66 -12.88
N MET A 73 -1.27 6.39 -13.11
CA MET A 73 -1.95 5.23 -12.49
C MET A 73 -1.92 5.28 -10.95
N ALA A 74 -0.82 5.75 -10.36
CA ALA A 74 -0.73 5.92 -8.90
C ALA A 74 -1.68 7.01 -8.38
N ILE A 75 -1.82 8.11 -9.11
CA ILE A 75 -2.75 9.20 -8.78
C ILE A 75 -4.20 8.71 -8.90
N ASP A 76 -4.55 8.03 -9.99
CA ASP A 76 -5.87 7.42 -10.18
C ASP A 76 -6.20 6.44 -9.04
N ALA A 77 -5.21 5.65 -8.58
CA ALA A 77 -5.40 4.74 -7.45
C ALA A 77 -5.69 5.50 -6.15
N LEU A 78 -5.05 6.65 -5.89
CA LEU A 78 -5.35 7.46 -4.73
C LEU A 78 -6.75 8.07 -4.80
N ASP A 79 -7.20 8.49 -5.99
CA ASP A 79 -8.56 9.00 -6.17
C ASP A 79 -9.62 7.93 -5.86
N ILE A 80 -9.39 6.69 -6.29
CA ILE A 80 -10.28 5.55 -5.96
C ILE A 80 -10.23 5.26 -4.45
N VAL A 81 -9.05 5.28 -3.83
CA VAL A 81 -8.89 5.16 -2.36
C VAL A 81 -9.69 6.24 -1.63
N ASN A 82 -9.62 7.49 -2.08
CA ASN A 82 -10.36 8.60 -1.50
C ASN A 82 -11.86 8.48 -1.70
N ALA A 83 -12.32 7.92 -2.82
CA ALA A 83 -13.73 7.56 -3.00
C ALA A 83 -14.16 6.50 -1.97
N LYS A 84 -13.34 5.47 -1.72
CA LYS A 84 -13.61 4.46 -0.67
C LYS A 84 -13.63 5.04 0.73
N ARG A 85 -12.76 6.01 1.03
CA ARG A 85 -12.79 6.75 2.29
C ARG A 85 -14.05 7.58 2.44
N ALA A 86 -14.47 8.29 1.39
CA ALA A 86 -15.70 9.07 1.38
C ALA A 86 -16.96 8.20 1.57
N GLU A 87 -17.02 7.02 0.94
CA GLU A 87 -18.08 6.02 1.16
C GLU A 87 -18.20 5.61 2.65
N ASN A 88 -17.11 5.71 3.42
CA ASN A 88 -17.04 5.39 4.83
C ASN A 88 -17.05 6.63 5.75
N GLY A 89 -17.35 7.82 5.22
CA GLY A 89 -17.44 9.06 6.00
C GLY A 89 -16.08 9.60 6.49
N LEU A 90 -14.97 9.18 5.86
CA LEU A 90 -13.63 9.63 6.20
C LEU A 90 -13.15 10.76 5.27
N ALA A 91 -12.27 11.62 5.80
CA ALA A 91 -11.63 12.66 5.01
C ALA A 91 -10.68 12.07 3.96
N ALA A 92 -10.53 12.78 2.83
CA ALA A 92 -9.58 12.42 1.80
C ALA A 92 -8.13 12.53 2.30
N LEU A 93 -7.28 11.61 1.86
CA LEU A 93 -5.83 11.64 2.04
C LEU A 93 -5.22 12.57 1.00
N ASN A 94 -4.24 13.37 1.43
CA ASN A 94 -3.51 14.30 0.58
C ASN A 94 -2.25 13.64 0.00
N TRP A 95 -1.98 13.89 -1.28
CA TRP A 95 -0.74 13.43 -1.91
C TRP A 95 0.49 14.04 -1.23
N SER A 96 1.48 13.22 -0.87
CA SER A 96 2.74 13.68 -0.25
C SER A 96 3.94 13.30 -1.11
N ASN A 97 4.64 14.30 -1.67
CA ASN A 97 5.83 14.04 -2.50
C ASN A 97 6.96 13.29 -1.74
N GLY A 98 7.03 13.48 -0.41
CA GLY A 98 7.96 12.74 0.45
C GLY A 98 7.57 11.26 0.54
N LEU A 99 6.28 10.97 0.77
CA LEU A 99 5.78 9.59 0.74
C LEU A 99 5.86 8.97 -0.66
N GLU A 100 5.72 9.74 -1.73
CA GLU A 100 5.90 9.23 -3.08
C GLU A 100 7.32 8.70 -3.30
N SER A 101 8.32 9.44 -2.83
CA SER A 101 9.72 8.99 -2.94
C SER A 101 9.96 7.73 -2.11
N CYS A 102 9.35 7.65 -0.93
CA CYS A 102 9.40 6.45 -0.09
C CYS A 102 8.70 5.26 -0.78
N ALA A 103 7.49 5.45 -1.29
CA ALA A 103 6.72 4.45 -2.02
C ALA A 103 7.50 3.93 -3.24
N MET A 104 8.19 4.81 -3.97
CA MET A 104 8.98 4.42 -5.13
C MET A 104 10.17 3.53 -4.76
N VAL A 105 10.85 3.81 -3.63
CA VAL A 105 11.87 2.91 -3.07
C VAL A 105 11.25 1.56 -2.72
N ARG A 106 10.12 1.58 -2.00
CA ARG A 106 9.45 0.36 -1.54
C ARG A 106 8.92 -0.51 -2.69
N ALA A 107 8.39 0.09 -3.75
CA ALA A 107 7.95 -0.63 -4.95
C ALA A 107 9.11 -1.32 -5.68
N GLN A 108 10.28 -0.66 -5.79
CA GLN A 108 11.50 -1.26 -6.35
C GLN A 108 12.05 -2.39 -5.47
N GLU A 109 12.10 -2.17 -4.16
CA GLU A 109 12.53 -3.18 -3.19
C GLU A 109 11.60 -4.41 -3.21
N ALA A 110 10.28 -4.19 -3.32
CA ALA A 110 9.27 -5.25 -3.41
C ALA A 110 9.41 -6.10 -4.69
N ALA A 111 9.95 -5.53 -5.77
CA ALA A 111 10.27 -6.28 -6.98
C ALA A 111 11.44 -7.25 -6.81
N SER A 112 12.40 -6.90 -5.94
CA SER A 112 13.52 -7.78 -5.59
C SER A 112 13.15 -8.78 -4.48
N LYS A 113 12.42 -8.31 -3.47
CA LYS A 113 11.95 -9.08 -2.32
C LYS A 113 10.60 -8.54 -1.86
N PHE A 114 9.53 -9.24 -2.21
CA PHE A 114 8.17 -8.85 -1.83
C PHE A 114 7.92 -9.07 -0.33
N SER A 115 8.22 -8.06 0.49
CA SER A 115 8.18 -8.12 1.95
C SER A 115 8.16 -6.71 2.56
N HIS A 116 7.55 -6.57 3.74
CA HIS A 116 7.67 -5.38 4.61
C HIS A 116 9.06 -5.26 5.26
N THR A 117 9.88 -6.29 5.19
CA THR A 117 11.30 -6.19 5.55
C THR A 117 12.09 -5.85 4.29
N ARG A 118 12.74 -4.69 4.30
CA ARG A 118 13.58 -4.19 3.21
C ARG A 118 14.70 -5.20 2.87
N PRO A 119 15.26 -5.16 1.66
CA PRO A 119 16.37 -6.03 1.26
C PRO A 119 17.61 -5.90 2.16
N ASN A 120 17.83 -4.73 2.76
CA ASN A 120 18.89 -4.48 3.73
C ASN A 120 18.61 -5.04 5.14
N GLY A 121 17.48 -5.72 5.34
CA GLY A 121 17.09 -6.33 6.61
C GLY A 121 16.38 -5.40 7.60
N LYS A 122 16.26 -4.11 7.30
CA LYS A 122 15.52 -3.14 8.13
C LYS A 122 14.02 -3.18 7.83
N ASP A 123 13.24 -2.58 8.70
CA ASP A 123 11.80 -2.41 8.49
C ASP A 123 11.51 -1.40 7.38
N TRP A 124 10.39 -1.59 6.68
CA TRP A 124 9.88 -0.75 5.59
C TRP A 124 9.94 0.76 5.90
N TYR A 125 9.52 1.17 7.10
CA TYR A 125 9.44 2.59 7.48
C TYR A 125 10.81 3.26 7.62
N THR A 126 11.91 2.50 7.65
CA THR A 126 13.26 3.06 7.77
C THR A 126 13.75 3.76 6.51
N VAL A 127 12.95 3.80 5.42
CA VAL A 127 13.20 4.70 4.29
C VAL A 127 13.05 6.15 4.75
N ASN A 128 11.95 6.48 5.44
CA ASN A 128 11.79 7.72 6.19
C ASN A 128 10.78 7.51 7.35
N SER A 129 11.29 7.35 8.56
CA SER A 129 10.46 7.04 9.72
C SER A 129 9.61 8.21 10.21
N GLU A 130 9.89 9.44 9.76
CA GLU A 130 9.07 10.60 10.09
C GLU A 130 7.77 10.61 9.27
N LEU A 131 7.82 10.11 8.03
CA LEU A 131 6.69 10.16 7.11
C LEU A 131 5.87 8.87 7.10
N MET A 132 6.50 7.72 7.29
CA MET A 132 5.92 6.41 7.00
C MET A 132 5.28 5.75 8.23
N TRP A 133 3.95 5.64 8.22
CA TRP A 133 3.14 5.13 9.33
C TRP A 133 2.18 3.98 8.96
N GLY A 134 1.95 3.75 7.66
CA GLY A 134 1.39 2.50 7.15
C GLY A 134 1.91 2.17 5.76
N GLU A 135 1.96 0.87 5.42
CA GLU A 135 2.36 0.36 4.09
C GLU A 135 1.34 -0.69 3.62
N ASN A 136 0.93 -0.58 2.36
CA ASN A 136 0.23 -1.61 1.60
C ASN A 136 1.06 -1.97 0.37
N LEU A 137 1.36 -3.25 0.16
CA LEU A 137 2.07 -3.76 -1.02
C LEU A 137 1.15 -4.63 -1.88
N ALA A 138 1.32 -4.54 -3.19
CA ALA A 138 0.68 -5.43 -4.15
C ALA A 138 1.57 -5.68 -5.36
N LYS A 139 1.39 -6.81 -6.05
CA LYS A 139 2.08 -7.10 -7.32
C LYS A 139 1.20 -7.88 -8.27
N GLY A 140 1.39 -7.70 -9.57
CA GLY A 140 0.72 -8.49 -10.61
C GLY A 140 -0.69 -8.03 -10.99
N TYR A 141 -1.07 -6.84 -10.52
CA TYR A 141 -2.23 -6.07 -10.99
C TYR A 141 -1.83 -5.17 -12.16
N ASP A 142 -2.78 -4.77 -12.99
CA ASP A 142 -2.53 -4.04 -14.25
C ASP A 142 -3.20 -2.67 -14.31
N SER A 143 -3.93 -2.29 -13.25
CA SER A 143 -4.72 -1.06 -13.21
C SER A 143 -4.95 -0.57 -11.78
N ALA A 144 -5.15 0.74 -11.65
CA ALA A 144 -5.52 1.41 -10.40
C ALA A 144 -6.76 0.77 -9.74
N GLN A 145 -7.81 0.51 -10.52
CA GLN A 145 -9.04 -0.11 -10.02
C GLN A 145 -8.78 -1.51 -9.45
N SER A 146 -8.08 -2.37 -10.19
CA SER A 146 -7.86 -3.76 -9.76
C SER A 146 -7.02 -3.87 -8.48
N VAL A 147 -6.02 -2.99 -8.29
CA VAL A 147 -5.19 -2.99 -7.08
C VAL A 147 -5.95 -2.45 -5.87
N VAL A 148 -6.75 -1.38 -6.04
CA VAL A 148 -7.53 -0.81 -4.93
C VAL A 148 -8.64 -1.76 -4.51
N ASP A 149 -9.34 -2.38 -5.45
CA ASP A 149 -10.35 -3.41 -5.14
C ASP A 149 -9.72 -4.58 -4.35
N ALA A 150 -8.51 -4.99 -4.73
CA ALA A 150 -7.79 -6.04 -4.03
C ALA A 150 -7.38 -5.63 -2.60
N TRP A 151 -6.88 -4.41 -2.41
CA TRP A 151 -6.61 -3.89 -1.06
C TRP A 151 -7.89 -3.82 -0.22
N MET A 152 -9.00 -3.32 -0.77
CA MET A 152 -10.27 -3.24 -0.06
C MET A 152 -10.86 -4.61 0.28
N ALA A 153 -10.60 -5.64 -0.55
CA ALA A 153 -11.01 -7.01 -0.28
C ALA A 153 -10.18 -7.69 0.83
N SER A 154 -9.01 -7.13 1.18
CA SER A 154 -8.14 -7.66 2.21
C SER A 154 -8.29 -6.87 3.52
N PRO A 155 -8.76 -7.49 4.62
CA PRO A 155 -9.07 -6.79 5.87
C PRO A 155 -7.90 -5.95 6.43
N THR A 156 -6.66 -6.44 6.33
CA THR A 156 -5.49 -5.73 6.87
C THR A 156 -5.12 -4.50 6.01
N HIS A 157 -5.31 -4.55 4.70
CA HIS A 157 -5.03 -3.40 3.81
C HIS A 157 -6.14 -2.36 3.87
N ALA A 158 -7.39 -2.85 3.89
CA ALA A 158 -8.56 -2.00 4.10
C ALA A 158 -8.47 -1.26 5.44
N ALA A 159 -7.91 -1.89 6.49
CA ALA A 159 -7.69 -1.23 7.79
C ALA A 159 -6.74 -0.02 7.67
N ASN A 160 -5.66 -0.11 6.88
CA ASN A 160 -4.79 1.03 6.59
C ASN A 160 -5.54 2.12 5.80
N ILE A 161 -6.24 1.74 4.73
CA ILE A 161 -7.01 2.68 3.88
C ILE A 161 -8.09 3.42 4.67
N LEU A 162 -8.75 2.74 5.60
CA LEU A 162 -9.86 3.26 6.40
C LEU A 162 -9.43 3.75 7.79
N ALA A 163 -8.13 3.84 8.06
CA ALA A 163 -7.64 4.48 9.27
C ALA A 163 -7.96 5.97 9.23
N GLY A 164 -8.75 6.43 10.21
CA GLY A 164 -9.27 7.80 10.24
C GLY A 164 -8.22 8.87 10.54
N ASP A 165 -7.12 8.48 11.17
CA ASP A 165 -6.11 9.42 11.65
C ASP A 165 -5.06 9.78 10.59
N PHE A 166 -4.86 8.94 9.56
CA PHE A 166 -3.97 9.28 8.45
C PHE A 166 -4.52 10.46 7.64
N THR A 167 -3.63 11.39 7.28
CA THR A 167 -3.98 12.59 6.51
C THR A 167 -3.21 12.70 5.19
N THR A 168 -2.08 11.98 5.08
CA THR A 168 -1.23 11.96 3.88
C THR A 168 -1.08 10.54 3.35
N CYS A 169 -0.95 10.42 2.03
CA CYS A 169 -0.75 9.16 1.33
C CYS A 169 -0.05 9.39 0.00
N SER A 170 0.76 8.43 -0.42
CA SER A 170 1.18 8.34 -1.82
C SER A 170 1.30 6.89 -2.25
N ILE A 171 1.18 6.69 -3.57
CA ILE A 171 1.29 5.39 -4.21
C ILE A 171 2.43 5.50 -5.22
N ALA A 172 3.22 4.44 -5.37
CA ALA A 172 4.15 4.31 -6.47
C ALA A 172 3.91 2.99 -7.19
N VAL A 173 4.11 3.01 -8.51
CA VAL A 173 4.07 1.84 -9.36
C VAL A 173 5.44 1.66 -10.01
N TYR A 174 6.05 0.51 -9.78
CA TYR A 174 7.30 0.12 -10.41
C TYR A 174 7.08 -1.05 -11.35
N GLU A 175 7.57 -0.94 -12.58
CA GLU A 175 7.50 -1.99 -13.58
C GLU A 175 8.85 -2.65 -13.80
N THR A 176 8.87 -3.99 -13.74
CA THR A 176 10.02 -4.77 -14.19
C THR A 176 9.57 -6.13 -14.70
N ASN A 177 10.20 -6.62 -15.77
CA ASN A 177 9.88 -7.90 -16.40
C ASN A 177 8.39 -8.08 -16.73
N GLY A 178 7.72 -6.99 -17.17
CA GLY A 178 6.28 -6.97 -17.49
C GLY A 178 5.36 -7.15 -16.29
N LYS A 179 5.85 -6.93 -15.07
CA LYS A 179 5.06 -6.99 -13.83
C LYS A 179 5.10 -5.65 -13.12
N LEU A 180 3.93 -5.21 -12.67
CA LEU A 180 3.77 -4.04 -11.83
C LEU A 180 3.84 -4.42 -10.34
N TYR A 181 4.54 -3.59 -9.58
CA TYR A 181 4.66 -3.62 -8.13
C TYR A 181 4.15 -2.29 -7.59
N PHE A 182 3.20 -2.35 -6.67
CA PHE A 182 2.57 -1.20 -6.05
C PHE A 182 3.03 -1.13 -4.60
N ALA A 183 3.39 0.07 -4.16
CA ALA A 183 3.57 0.41 -2.76
C ALA A 183 2.71 1.63 -2.47
N GLN A 184 1.90 1.55 -1.41
CA GLN A 184 1.08 2.63 -0.91
C GLN A 184 1.52 2.92 0.52
N GLU A 185 1.97 4.15 0.75
CA GLU A 185 2.48 4.61 2.03
C GLU A 185 1.54 5.64 2.64
N PHE A 186 1.34 5.58 3.95
CA PHE A 186 0.44 6.44 4.72
C PHE A 186 1.21 7.24 5.77
N GLY A 187 0.74 8.45 6.04
CA GLY A 187 1.28 9.32 7.08
C GLY A 187 0.22 10.21 7.73
N TYR A 188 0.63 10.92 8.77
CA TYR A 188 -0.17 11.90 9.51
C TYR A 188 -0.05 13.31 8.93
#